data_AF-A0A9P6LIS7-F1
#
_entry.id   AF-A0A9P6LIS7-F1
#
_cell.length_a   1.000
_cell.length_b   1.000
_cell.length_c   1.000
_cell.angle_alpha   90.00
_cell.angle_beta   90.00
_cell.angle_gamma   90.00
#
_symmetry.space_group_name_H-M   'P 1'
#
loop_
_entity.id
_entity.type
_entity.pdbx_description
1 polymer ?
#
loop_
_entity_poly.entity_id
_entity_poly.type
_entity_poly.pdbx_seq_one_letter_code
_entity_poly.pdbx_strand_id
1 'polypeptide(L)'
;MVKLETPQNDYMVANTIASLPTHEKSDLCKLGHAETRHMLATFAQEAYDDYIRGQPCPSYLTTLVRVNVFHAFVQNAHALGFNSEWLTYEAISPFNKMGPDLGPSTTTISCPENMRPTALQLAVEHHPWIDFFPHPQMRDNFLQVVAEKGEDYIDEDDMCRDIVDVGAGAGVEEAALIAWGEPWDPRGWEATEPFLRKWGWLLVGCDEMLEGTNHWREKRGLKKLKFH
;
A
#
# COMPACT_ATOMS: atom_id res chain seq x y z
N MET A 1 -48.18 39.53 43.05
CA MET A 1 -49.52 39.53 42.43
C MET A 1 -49.45 38.50 41.29
N VAL A 2 -49.83 37.24 41.56
CA VAL A 2 -51.00 36.50 40.96
C VAL A 2 -50.83 36.31 39.42
N LYS A 3 -50.83 35.16 38.73
CA LYS A 3 -51.14 33.71 38.91
C LYS A 3 -50.54 33.00 37.64
N LEU A 4 -49.93 31.82 37.71
CA LEU A 4 -50.46 30.45 37.45
C LEU A 4 -51.26 30.27 36.14
N GLU A 5 -50.74 29.44 35.21
CA GLU A 5 -51.33 28.16 34.74
C GLU A 5 -50.49 27.48 33.62
N THR A 6 -50.07 26.24 33.88
CA THR A 6 -49.71 25.14 32.93
C THR A 6 -50.97 24.25 32.74
N PRO A 7 -51.14 23.30 31.75
CA PRO A 7 -50.12 22.42 31.16
C PRO A 7 -50.36 21.86 29.70
N GLN A 8 -49.38 21.05 29.23
CA GLN A 8 -49.48 19.86 28.34
C GLN A 8 -50.00 19.96 26.89
N ASN A 9 -49.17 19.64 25.88
CA ASN A 9 -49.00 18.29 25.28
C ASN A 9 -48.10 18.31 24.02
N ASP A 10 -46.89 17.78 24.17
CA ASP A 10 -46.29 16.63 23.46
C ASP A 10 -46.41 16.38 21.93
N TYR A 11 -45.23 16.08 21.36
CA TYR A 11 -44.83 15.39 20.11
C TYR A 11 -44.99 16.08 18.74
N MET A 12 -43.87 16.58 18.21
CA MET A 12 -43.03 15.89 17.20
C MET A 12 -42.03 16.91 16.63
N VAL A 13 -40.81 16.95 17.18
CA VAL A 13 -39.68 17.60 16.49
C VAL A 13 -39.02 16.52 15.65
N ALA A 14 -39.23 16.58 14.35
CA ALA A 14 -38.44 15.83 13.39
C ALA A 14 -36.99 16.32 13.49
N ASN A 15 -36.15 15.57 14.20
CA ASN A 15 -34.71 15.69 14.09
C ASN A 15 -34.32 15.18 12.71
N THR A 16 -34.19 16.10 11.76
CA THR A 16 -33.43 15.86 10.54
C THR A 16 -31.98 15.68 10.97
N ILE A 17 -31.58 14.42 11.17
CA ILE A 17 -30.18 14.04 11.21
C ILE A 17 -29.63 14.44 9.85
N ALA A 18 -28.83 15.51 9.81
CA ALA A 18 -28.02 15.81 8.65
C ALA A 18 -27.12 14.59 8.44
N SER A 19 -27.43 13.81 7.42
CA SER A 19 -26.58 12.73 6.95
C SER A 19 -25.21 13.34 6.70
N LEU A 20 -24.22 12.87 7.47
CA LEU A 20 -22.81 13.06 7.15
C LEU A 20 -22.62 12.67 5.67
N PRO A 21 -21.78 13.39 4.91
CA PRO A 21 -21.52 13.00 3.53
C PRO A 21 -20.98 11.57 3.58
N THR A 22 -21.73 10.64 3.00
CA THR A 22 -21.19 9.35 2.63
C THR A 22 -19.99 9.67 1.74
N HIS A 23 -18.78 9.38 2.21
CA HIS A 23 -17.63 9.30 1.31
C HIS A 23 -18.08 8.42 0.16
N GLU A 24 -18.25 9.00 -1.04
CA GLU A 24 -18.36 8.21 -2.25
C GLU A 24 -17.10 7.36 -2.27
N LYS A 25 -17.26 6.06 -1.99
CA LYS A 25 -16.18 5.08 -2.03
C LYS A 25 -15.53 5.26 -3.38
N SER A 26 -14.34 5.82 -3.35
CA SER A 26 -13.71 6.31 -4.54
C SER A 26 -13.11 5.08 -5.23
N ASP A 27 -13.54 4.79 -6.46
CA ASP A 27 -12.98 3.71 -7.30
C ASP A 27 -11.52 4.06 -7.72
N LEU A 28 -10.71 4.70 -6.86
CA LEU A 28 -9.50 5.40 -7.27
C LEU A 28 -8.31 4.47 -7.49
N CYS A 29 -8.21 3.35 -6.76
CA CYS A 29 -7.18 2.36 -7.04
C CYS A 29 -7.58 1.52 -8.26
N LYS A 30 -7.44 2.11 -9.47
CA LYS A 30 -7.88 1.51 -10.74
C LYS A 30 -7.25 0.13 -11.00
N LEU A 31 -6.17 -0.20 -10.30
CA LEU A 31 -5.49 -1.50 -10.33
C LEU A 31 -6.40 -2.67 -9.91
N GLY A 32 -7.48 -2.41 -9.16
CA GLY A 32 -8.52 -3.40 -8.86
C GLY A 32 -9.32 -3.87 -10.07
N HIS A 33 -9.36 -3.09 -11.16
CA HIS A 33 -10.05 -3.46 -12.40
C HIS A 33 -9.17 -4.34 -13.31
N ALA A 34 -9.76 -5.44 -13.80
CA ALA A 34 -9.05 -6.40 -14.65
C ALA A 34 -8.56 -5.76 -15.96
N GLU A 35 -9.36 -4.85 -16.53
CA GLU A 35 -9.02 -4.12 -17.74
C GLU A 35 -7.78 -3.25 -17.54
N THR A 36 -7.71 -2.52 -16.41
CA THR A 36 -6.54 -1.70 -16.08
C THR A 36 -5.29 -2.55 -15.89
N ARG A 37 -5.39 -3.68 -15.18
CA ARG A 37 -4.25 -4.61 -15.05
C ARG A 37 -3.78 -5.14 -16.39
N HIS A 38 -4.71 -5.51 -17.28
CA HIS A 38 -4.38 -5.97 -18.61
C HIS A 38 -3.66 -4.88 -19.43
N MET A 39 -4.15 -3.65 -19.40
CA MET A 39 -3.50 -2.52 -20.07
C MET A 39 -2.08 -2.26 -19.54
N LEU A 40 -1.87 -2.33 -18.22
CA LEU A 40 -0.55 -2.14 -17.62
C LEU A 40 0.42 -3.29 -17.96
N ALA A 41 -0.08 -4.52 -18.02
CA ALA A 41 0.71 -5.67 -18.45
C ALA A 41 1.15 -5.53 -19.92
N THR A 42 0.24 -5.11 -20.82
CA THR A 42 0.57 -4.83 -22.22
C THR A 42 1.59 -3.70 -22.33
N PHE A 43 1.40 -2.60 -21.60
CA PHE A 43 2.34 -1.49 -21.57
C PHE A 43 3.74 -1.94 -21.10
N ALA A 44 3.83 -2.74 -20.04
CA ALA A 44 5.11 -3.24 -19.54
C ALA A 44 5.83 -4.11 -20.59
N GLN A 45 5.08 -4.94 -21.31
CA GLN A 45 5.62 -5.77 -22.40
C GLN A 45 6.13 -4.90 -23.56
N GLU A 46 5.36 -3.91 -23.99
CA GLU A 46 5.77 -2.97 -25.05
C GLU A 46 7.04 -2.21 -24.68
N ALA A 47 7.10 -1.68 -23.45
CA ALA A 47 8.27 -0.97 -22.96
C ALA A 47 9.52 -1.86 -22.89
N TYR A 48 9.35 -3.13 -22.49
CA TYR A 48 10.44 -4.11 -22.48
C TYR A 48 10.90 -4.46 -23.90
N ASP A 49 9.96 -4.69 -24.82
CA ASP A 49 10.23 -4.96 -26.23
C ASP A 49 11.04 -3.84 -26.90
N ASP A 50 10.68 -2.59 -26.63
CA ASP A 50 11.41 -1.43 -27.15
C ASP A 50 12.80 -1.30 -26.51
N TYR A 51 12.93 -1.60 -25.22
CA TYR A 51 14.24 -1.66 -24.56
C TYR A 51 15.17 -2.68 -25.20
N ILE A 52 14.72 -3.93 -25.42
CA ILE A 52 15.54 -4.99 -26.03
C ILE A 52 15.87 -4.72 -27.50
N ARG A 53 15.05 -3.93 -28.20
CA ARG A 53 15.33 -3.44 -29.57
C ARG A 53 16.28 -2.24 -29.59
N GLY A 54 16.74 -1.76 -28.43
CA GLY A 54 17.62 -0.60 -28.32
C GLY A 54 16.91 0.73 -28.56
N GLN A 55 15.59 0.78 -28.36
CA GLN A 55 14.73 1.95 -28.56
C GLN A 55 14.00 2.37 -27.27
N PRO A 56 14.67 2.49 -26.11
CA PRO A 56 13.99 2.85 -24.87
C PRO A 56 13.36 4.25 -24.97
N CYS A 57 12.10 4.40 -24.54
CA CYS A 57 11.42 5.68 -24.51
C CYS A 57 11.44 6.28 -23.09
N PRO A 58 12.04 7.46 -22.88
CA PRO A 58 12.09 8.10 -21.55
C PRO A 58 10.71 8.40 -20.95
N SER A 59 9.68 8.62 -21.78
CA SER A 59 8.33 8.88 -21.30
C SER A 59 7.70 7.67 -20.60
N TYR A 60 8.21 6.47 -20.83
CA TYR A 60 7.73 5.26 -20.15
C TYR A 60 8.06 5.26 -18.67
N LEU A 61 9.11 5.97 -18.23
CA LEU A 61 9.58 5.95 -16.84
C LEU A 61 8.49 6.33 -15.83
N THR A 62 7.67 7.34 -16.15
CA THR A 62 6.58 7.79 -15.27
C THR A 62 5.60 6.67 -14.93
N THR A 63 5.33 5.78 -15.89
CA THR A 63 4.44 4.64 -15.71
C THR A 63 5.19 3.43 -15.18
N LEU A 64 6.36 3.12 -15.74
CA LEU A 64 7.15 1.93 -15.40
C LEU A 64 7.52 1.87 -13.93
N VAL A 65 7.88 2.99 -13.29
CA VAL A 65 8.23 2.98 -11.87
C VAL A 65 7.07 2.44 -11.01
N ARG A 66 5.84 2.89 -11.28
CA ARG A 66 4.65 2.45 -10.54
C ARG A 66 4.22 1.03 -10.91
N VAL A 67 4.29 0.67 -12.19
CA VAL A 67 4.01 -0.69 -12.66
C VAL A 67 4.98 -1.70 -12.05
N ASN A 68 6.27 -1.35 -11.93
CA ASN A 68 7.27 -2.23 -11.32
C ASN A 68 6.98 -2.49 -9.85
N VAL A 69 6.53 -1.48 -9.09
CA VAL A 69 6.13 -1.66 -7.69
C VAL A 69 4.88 -2.55 -7.59
N PHE A 70 3.88 -2.32 -8.45
CA PHE A 70 2.69 -3.17 -8.49
C PHE A 70 3.04 -4.64 -8.85
N HIS A 71 3.90 -4.85 -9.85
CA HIS A 71 4.38 -6.19 -10.20
C HIS A 71 5.16 -6.85 -9.06
N ALA A 72 5.97 -6.08 -8.33
CA ALA A 72 6.66 -6.58 -7.15
C ALA A 72 5.67 -7.07 -6.07
N PHE A 73 4.58 -6.34 -5.84
CA PHE A 73 3.52 -6.77 -4.92
C PHE A 73 2.83 -8.05 -5.40
N VAL A 74 2.49 -8.15 -6.70
CA VAL A 74 1.91 -9.37 -7.27
C VAL A 74 2.84 -10.58 -7.09
N GLN A 75 4.15 -10.40 -7.31
CA GLN A 75 5.14 -11.45 -7.15
C GLN A 75 5.29 -11.89 -5.68
N ASN A 76 5.32 -10.93 -4.75
CA ASN A 76 5.37 -11.21 -3.32
C ASN A 76 4.08 -11.90 -2.84
N ALA A 77 2.91 -11.44 -3.29
CA ALA A 77 1.63 -12.08 -3.00
C ALA A 77 1.63 -13.55 -3.45
N HIS A 78 2.09 -13.83 -4.67
CA HIS A 78 2.20 -15.20 -5.18
C HIS A 78 3.19 -16.04 -4.38
N ALA A 79 4.35 -15.48 -3.99
CA ALA A 79 5.33 -16.16 -3.15
C ALA A 79 4.78 -16.53 -1.76
N LEU A 80 3.82 -15.75 -1.26
CA LEU A 80 3.09 -16.00 -0.01
C LEU A 80 1.85 -16.88 -0.18
N GLY A 81 1.50 -17.27 -1.41
CA GLY A 81 0.32 -18.10 -1.71
C GLY A 81 -1.00 -17.34 -1.77
N PHE A 82 -0.98 -16.01 -1.93
CA PHE A 82 -2.17 -15.18 -2.04
C PHE A 82 -2.69 -15.23 -3.49
N ASN A 83 -4.01 -15.26 -3.64
CA ASN A 83 -4.70 -15.14 -4.93
C ASN A 83 -5.00 -13.65 -5.23
N SER A 84 -5.69 -13.32 -6.33
CA SER A 84 -6.02 -11.93 -6.66
C SER A 84 -7.10 -11.27 -5.77
N GLU A 85 -7.65 -11.96 -4.76
CA GLU A 85 -8.71 -11.41 -3.89
C GLU A 85 -8.20 -10.27 -3.00
N TRP A 86 -6.88 -10.17 -2.80
CA TRP A 86 -6.27 -9.04 -2.10
C TRP A 86 -6.51 -7.69 -2.80
N LEU A 87 -6.92 -7.68 -4.07
CA LEU A 87 -7.24 -6.44 -4.79
C LEU A 87 -8.61 -5.84 -4.42
N THR A 88 -9.39 -6.52 -3.58
CA THR A 88 -10.69 -6.03 -3.14
C THR A 88 -10.53 -5.15 -1.91
N TYR A 89 -11.25 -4.02 -1.85
CA TYR A 89 -11.12 -3.02 -0.77
C TYR A 89 -11.37 -3.59 0.64
N GLU A 90 -12.23 -4.60 0.75
CA GLU A 90 -12.61 -5.24 2.02
C GLU A 90 -11.78 -6.52 2.29
N ALA A 91 -10.65 -6.70 1.59
CA ALA A 91 -9.81 -7.88 1.77
C ALA A 91 -9.14 -7.84 3.13
N ILE A 92 -9.17 -8.98 3.83
CA ILE A 92 -8.48 -9.18 5.10
C ILE A 92 -7.37 -10.21 4.90
N SER A 93 -6.16 -9.88 5.39
CA SER A 93 -4.99 -10.75 5.33
C SER A 93 -5.31 -12.16 5.86
N PRO A 94 -4.99 -13.23 5.10
CA PRO A 94 -5.03 -14.59 5.60
C PRO A 94 -4.20 -14.77 6.88
N PHE A 95 -3.12 -14.03 7.10
CA PHE A 95 -2.30 -14.20 8.29
C PHE A 95 -3.02 -13.88 9.60
N ASN A 96 -4.03 -13.01 9.55
CA ASN A 96 -4.85 -12.68 10.71
C ASN A 96 -6.08 -13.59 10.89
N LYS A 97 -6.44 -14.41 9.89
CA LYS A 97 -7.64 -15.26 9.94
C LYS A 97 -7.38 -16.54 10.75
N MET A 98 -8.12 -16.72 11.84
CA MET A 98 -8.08 -17.96 12.62
C MET A 98 -9.01 -19.02 12.02
N GLY A 99 -8.46 -20.14 11.54
CA GLY A 99 -9.25 -21.30 11.09
C GLY A 99 -8.41 -22.45 10.53
N PRO A 100 -8.93 -23.69 10.49
CA PRO A 100 -8.33 -24.75 9.68
C PRO A 100 -8.28 -24.24 8.23
N ASP A 101 -7.10 -24.28 7.61
CA ASP A 101 -6.76 -23.75 6.28
C ASP A 101 -6.49 -22.24 6.15
N LEU A 102 -6.54 -21.46 7.24
CA LEU A 102 -6.31 -20.01 7.21
C LEU A 102 -5.16 -19.50 8.11
N GLY A 103 -4.46 -20.38 8.82
CA GLY A 103 -3.30 -20.02 9.65
C GLY A 103 -1.92 -20.19 8.96
N PRO A 104 -0.80 -20.00 9.69
CA PRO A 104 0.60 -20.05 9.19
C PRO A 104 1.05 -21.36 8.53
N SER A 105 0.14 -22.31 8.33
CA SER A 105 0.32 -23.53 7.53
C SER A 105 0.50 -23.27 6.02
N THR A 106 0.33 -22.03 5.54
CA THR A 106 0.47 -21.66 4.11
C THR A 106 1.81 -21.08 3.73
N THR A 107 2.69 -20.70 4.68
CA THR A 107 4.07 -20.32 4.31
C THR A 107 4.79 -21.56 3.80
N THR A 108 4.92 -21.66 2.48
CA THR A 108 5.64 -22.73 1.82
C THR A 108 7.07 -22.80 2.35
N ILE A 109 7.68 -23.99 2.31
CA ILE A 109 9.07 -24.25 2.72
C ILE A 109 10.09 -23.32 1.99
N SER A 110 9.66 -22.62 0.93
CA SER A 110 10.46 -21.73 0.09
C SER A 110 10.26 -20.22 0.35
N CYS A 111 9.47 -19.81 1.35
CA CYS A 111 9.25 -18.39 1.64
C CYS A 111 10.55 -17.72 2.15
N PRO A 112 11.01 -16.61 1.52
CA PRO A 112 12.16 -15.84 2.00
C PRO A 112 11.97 -15.39 3.46
N GLU A 113 13.06 -15.35 4.23
CA GLU A 113 13.01 -15.07 5.67
C GLU A 113 12.32 -13.75 6.00
N ASN A 114 12.62 -12.71 5.24
CA ASN A 114 12.07 -11.37 5.41
C ASN A 114 10.60 -11.24 4.96
N MET A 115 10.06 -12.23 4.25
CA MET A 115 8.66 -12.30 3.83
C MET A 115 7.77 -13.06 4.83
N ARG A 116 8.37 -13.77 5.80
CA ARG A 116 7.61 -14.49 6.83
C ARG A 116 6.72 -13.53 7.63
N PRO A 117 5.53 -13.96 8.07
CA PRO A 117 4.64 -13.12 8.87
C PRO A 117 5.27 -12.80 10.24
N THR A 118 5.14 -11.56 10.67
CA THR A 118 5.52 -11.10 12.01
C THR A 118 4.42 -11.42 13.03
N ALA A 119 4.74 -11.25 14.31
CA ALA A 119 3.75 -11.43 15.38
C ALA A 119 2.58 -10.44 15.26
N LEU A 120 2.82 -9.21 14.79
CA LEU A 120 1.75 -8.22 14.60
C LEU A 120 0.83 -8.59 13.44
N GLN A 121 1.37 -9.11 12.33
CA GLN A 121 0.55 -9.59 11.20
C GLN A 121 -0.41 -10.73 11.62
N LEU A 122 -0.01 -11.54 12.59
CA LEU A 122 -0.87 -12.60 13.14
C LEU A 122 -1.91 -12.07 14.14
N ALA A 123 -1.67 -10.90 14.74
CA ALA A 123 -2.47 -10.39 15.86
C ALA A 123 -3.44 -9.26 15.49
N VAL A 124 -3.12 -8.49 14.44
CA VAL A 124 -3.86 -7.28 14.03
C VAL A 124 -4.58 -7.55 12.72
N GLU A 125 -5.90 -7.31 12.66
CA GLU A 125 -6.65 -7.33 11.39
C GLU A 125 -6.14 -6.22 10.48
N HIS A 126 -5.91 -6.56 9.21
CA HIS A 126 -5.31 -5.62 8.26
C HIS A 126 -5.52 -6.08 6.81
N HIS A 127 -5.37 -5.14 5.88
CA HIS A 127 -5.46 -5.41 4.47
C HIS A 127 -4.19 -6.15 3.95
N PRO A 128 -4.32 -7.19 3.09
CA PRO A 128 -3.21 -8.00 2.59
C PRO A 128 -2.02 -7.25 1.96
N TRP A 129 -2.22 -6.05 1.40
CA TRP A 129 -1.16 -5.33 0.69
C TRP A 129 0.03 -4.98 1.60
N ILE A 130 -0.20 -4.85 2.91
CA ILE A 130 0.85 -4.65 3.91
C ILE A 130 1.80 -5.86 3.94
N ASP A 131 1.30 -7.07 3.71
CA ASP A 131 2.09 -8.31 3.74
C ASP A 131 3.14 -8.38 2.63
N PHE A 132 2.96 -7.59 1.56
CA PHE A 132 3.79 -7.66 0.36
C PHE A 132 5.04 -6.79 0.42
N PHE A 133 5.20 -5.97 1.46
CA PHE A 133 6.47 -5.28 1.71
C PHE A 133 7.51 -6.28 2.24
N PRO A 134 8.72 -6.31 1.67
CA PRO A 134 9.75 -7.24 2.12
C PRO A 134 10.43 -6.82 3.42
N HIS A 135 10.00 -5.75 4.09
CA HIS A 135 10.61 -5.20 5.29
C HIS A 135 9.75 -5.51 6.53
N PRO A 136 10.09 -6.53 7.36
CA PRO A 136 9.32 -6.87 8.56
C PRO A 136 9.04 -5.66 9.48
N GLN A 137 10.05 -4.82 9.73
CA GLN A 137 9.90 -3.64 10.58
C GLN A 137 8.91 -2.62 10.01
N MET A 138 8.89 -2.42 8.68
CA MET A 138 7.95 -1.50 8.04
C MET A 138 6.52 -2.00 8.20
N ARG A 139 6.31 -3.32 8.01
CA ARG A 139 5.01 -3.98 8.23
C ARG A 139 4.55 -3.83 9.68
N ASP A 140 5.45 -4.04 10.63
CA ASP A 140 5.16 -3.85 12.05
C ASP A 140 4.80 -2.39 12.38
N ASN A 141 5.50 -1.41 11.78
CA ASN A 141 5.18 0.02 11.96
C ASN A 141 3.78 0.37 11.42
N PHE A 142 3.38 -0.20 10.28
CA PHE A 142 2.00 -0.08 9.77
C PHE A 142 0.99 -0.61 10.78
N LEU A 143 1.19 -1.85 11.21
CA LEU A 143 0.23 -2.56 12.05
C LEU A 143 0.14 -2.00 13.47
N GLN A 144 1.23 -1.45 13.99
CA GLN A 144 1.19 -0.72 15.25
C GLN A 144 0.25 0.49 15.16
N VAL A 145 0.31 1.26 14.06
CA VAL A 145 -0.59 2.39 13.85
C VAL A 145 -2.04 1.95 13.66
N VAL A 146 -2.28 0.88 12.91
CA VAL A 146 -3.61 0.28 12.76
C VAL A 146 -4.17 -0.13 14.13
N ALA A 147 -3.38 -0.83 14.95
CA ALA A 147 -3.79 -1.27 16.28
C ALA A 147 -4.04 -0.12 17.26
N GLU A 148 -3.25 0.95 17.20
CA GLU A 148 -3.36 2.08 18.14
C GLU A 148 -4.43 3.10 17.74
N LYS A 149 -4.61 3.33 16.44
CA LYS A 149 -5.39 4.47 15.91
C LYS A 149 -6.58 4.05 15.04
N GLY A 150 -6.69 2.78 14.69
CA GLY A 150 -7.69 2.24 13.77
C GLY A 150 -7.26 2.28 12.31
N GLU A 151 -7.95 1.51 11.47
CA GLU A 151 -7.69 1.35 10.04
C GLU A 151 -7.83 2.68 9.28
N ASP A 152 -8.79 3.53 9.67
CA ASP A 152 -9.05 4.84 9.04
C ASP A 152 -7.94 5.89 9.25
N TYR A 153 -6.93 5.61 10.10
CA TYR A 153 -5.84 6.58 10.33
C TYR A 153 -4.92 6.72 9.11
N ILE A 154 -4.76 5.65 8.33
CA ILE A 154 -3.99 5.66 7.10
C ILE A 154 -4.99 5.74 5.95
N ASP A 155 -4.92 6.83 5.18
CA ASP A 155 -5.71 6.95 3.96
C ASP A 155 -5.13 5.99 2.90
N GLU A 156 -5.74 4.80 2.79
CA GLU A 156 -5.33 3.75 1.85
C GLU A 156 -5.43 4.20 0.38
N ASP A 157 -6.39 5.06 0.06
CA ASP A 157 -6.55 5.61 -1.30
C ASP A 157 -5.35 6.52 -1.62
N ASP A 158 -4.94 7.35 -0.66
CA ASP A 158 -3.80 8.25 -0.81
C ASP A 158 -2.46 7.49 -0.87
N MET A 159 -2.35 6.38 -0.13
CA MET A 159 -1.20 5.48 -0.23
C MET A 159 -1.16 4.70 -1.55
N CYS A 160 -2.29 4.13 -2.03
CA CYS A 160 -2.35 3.50 -3.36
C CYS A 160 -1.92 4.51 -4.44
N ARG A 161 -2.39 5.77 -4.34
CA ARG A 161 -2.06 6.84 -5.28
C ARG A 161 -0.55 7.09 -5.38
N ASP A 162 0.11 7.17 -4.24
CA ASP A 162 1.53 7.51 -4.15
C ASP A 162 2.45 6.34 -4.58
N ILE A 163 2.04 5.10 -4.29
CA ILE A 163 2.89 3.93 -4.47
C ILE A 163 2.69 3.28 -5.85
N VAL A 164 1.44 3.08 -6.28
CA VAL A 164 1.12 2.21 -7.44
C VAL A 164 0.22 2.84 -8.50
N ASP A 165 -0.52 3.93 -8.21
CA ASP A 165 -1.47 4.49 -9.18
C ASP A 165 -0.79 5.24 -10.34
N VAL A 166 -0.75 4.58 -11.50
CA VAL A 166 -0.30 5.16 -12.77
C VAL A 166 -1.21 6.31 -13.23
N GLY A 167 -2.49 6.28 -12.85
CA GLY A 167 -3.52 7.24 -13.25
C GLY A 167 -3.50 8.57 -12.48
N ALA A 168 -2.68 8.68 -11.43
CA ALA A 168 -2.59 9.87 -10.58
C ALA A 168 -2.10 11.13 -11.33
N GLY A 169 -1.57 10.98 -12.55
CA GLY A 169 -1.02 12.08 -13.35
C GLY A 169 0.28 12.66 -12.79
N ALA A 170 0.81 12.07 -11.73
CA ALA A 170 2.02 12.50 -11.06
C ALA A 170 3.27 11.99 -11.83
N GLY A 171 4.25 12.88 -12.01
CA GLY A 171 5.50 12.55 -12.69
C GLY A 171 6.31 11.47 -11.96
N VAL A 172 7.40 11.02 -12.59
CA VAL A 172 8.35 10.07 -11.98
C VAL A 172 8.96 10.61 -10.68
N GLU A 173 9.15 11.93 -10.58
CA GLU A 173 9.70 12.61 -9.40
C GLU A 173 8.77 12.54 -8.17
N GLU A 174 7.49 12.24 -8.38
CA GLU A 174 6.49 12.10 -7.33
C GLU A 174 6.23 10.62 -6.95
N ALA A 175 6.94 9.67 -7.57
CA ALA A 175 6.81 8.26 -7.21
C ALA A 175 7.35 8.05 -5.78
N ALA A 176 6.57 7.41 -4.91
CA ALA A 176 6.94 7.24 -3.52
C ALA A 176 7.96 6.10 -3.32
N LEU A 177 7.82 5.00 -4.05
CA LEU A 177 8.75 3.87 -4.01
C LEU A 177 9.28 3.52 -5.39
N ILE A 178 10.49 2.97 -5.43
CA ILE A 178 11.07 2.39 -6.63
C ILE A 178 11.53 0.96 -6.31
N ALA A 179 11.10 0.00 -7.13
CA ALA A 179 11.58 -1.38 -7.09
C ALA A 179 12.67 -1.57 -8.16
N TRP A 180 13.90 -1.87 -7.72
CA TRP A 180 15.10 -2.00 -8.55
C TRP A 180 15.53 -3.44 -8.81
N GLY A 181 15.19 -4.36 -7.92
CA GLY A 181 15.67 -5.75 -7.95
C GLY A 181 14.57 -6.75 -7.61
N GLU A 182 14.98 -7.88 -7.02
CA GLU A 182 14.05 -8.92 -6.60
C GLU A 182 13.02 -8.35 -5.60
N PRO A 183 11.72 -8.59 -5.81
CA PRO A 183 10.64 -8.01 -5.00
C PRO A 183 10.74 -8.31 -3.51
N TRP A 184 11.23 -9.50 -3.18
CA TRP A 184 11.38 -9.98 -1.82
C TRP A 184 12.75 -9.65 -1.22
N ASP A 185 13.67 -8.96 -1.91
CA ASP A 185 14.90 -8.47 -1.28
C ASP A 185 14.66 -7.05 -0.72
N PRO A 186 14.76 -6.84 0.61
CA PRO A 186 14.61 -5.52 1.22
C PRO A 186 15.49 -4.43 0.59
N ARG A 187 16.69 -4.78 0.14
CA ARG A 187 17.65 -3.82 -0.46
C ARG A 187 17.39 -3.56 -1.94
N GLY A 188 16.45 -4.30 -2.54
CA GLY A 188 15.94 -4.08 -3.90
C GLY A 188 15.02 -2.86 -3.99
N TRP A 189 14.70 -2.20 -2.88
CA TRP A 189 13.74 -1.09 -2.81
C TRP A 189 14.43 0.24 -2.47
N GLU A 190 13.84 1.32 -2.97
CA GLU A 190 14.21 2.69 -2.63
C GLU A 190 12.97 3.48 -2.20
N ALA A 191 13.05 4.09 -1.00
CA ALA A 191 12.12 5.11 -0.56
C ALA A 191 12.57 6.48 -1.06
N THR A 192 11.71 7.17 -1.80
CA THR A 192 12.02 8.47 -2.39
C THR A 192 11.78 9.62 -1.41
N GLU A 193 12.22 10.82 -1.77
CA GLU A 193 11.96 12.03 -0.97
C GLU A 193 10.46 12.31 -0.77
N PRO A 194 9.57 12.19 -1.80
CA PRO A 194 8.13 12.20 -1.60
C PRO A 194 7.63 11.23 -0.52
N PHE A 195 8.11 9.98 -0.53
CA PHE A 195 7.73 8.99 0.49
C PHE A 195 8.19 9.43 1.87
N LEU A 196 9.44 9.87 2.02
CA LEU A 196 9.93 10.33 3.33
C LEU A 196 9.14 11.52 3.88
N ARG A 197 8.70 12.45 3.03
CA ARG A 197 7.93 13.62 3.46
C ARG A 197 6.57 13.24 4.05
N LYS A 198 5.92 12.20 3.54
CA LYS A 198 4.53 11.86 3.89
C LYS A 198 4.41 10.60 4.74
N TRP A 199 5.19 9.59 4.39
CA TRP A 199 5.14 8.23 4.91
C TRP A 199 6.42 7.84 5.66
N GLY A 200 7.39 8.75 5.81
CA GLY A 200 8.71 8.45 6.39
C GLY A 200 8.69 7.85 7.81
N TRP A 201 7.64 8.12 8.58
CA TRP A 201 7.42 7.53 9.90
C TRP A 201 7.26 6.00 9.86
N LEU A 202 6.90 5.42 8.72
CA LEU A 202 6.86 3.97 8.52
C LEU A 202 8.24 3.31 8.44
N LEU A 203 9.30 4.10 8.26
CA LEU A 203 10.66 3.59 8.06
C LEU A 203 11.51 3.65 9.32
N VAL A 204 10.92 3.97 10.47
CA VAL A 204 11.63 3.94 11.76
C VAL A 204 12.15 2.52 12.01
N GLY A 205 13.47 2.39 12.19
CA GLY A 205 14.15 1.10 12.38
C GLY A 205 14.32 0.25 11.11
N CYS A 206 13.96 0.75 9.92
CA CYS A 206 14.09 0.00 8.67
C CYS A 206 15.49 0.14 8.04
N ASP A 207 16.50 -0.44 8.68
CA ASP A 207 17.91 -0.31 8.25
C ASP A 207 18.14 -0.81 6.83
N GLU A 208 17.56 -1.96 6.45
CA GLU A 208 17.74 -2.51 5.10
C GLU A 208 17.10 -1.64 4.00
N MET A 209 15.97 -0.99 4.29
CA MET A 209 15.37 -0.01 3.38
C MET A 209 16.28 1.22 3.22
N LEU A 210 16.92 1.67 4.31
CA LEU A 210 17.84 2.80 4.28
C LEU A 210 19.11 2.47 3.46
N GLU A 211 19.65 1.27 3.65
CA GLU A 211 20.79 0.75 2.90
C GLU A 211 20.47 0.65 1.40
N GLY A 212 19.35 0.01 1.05
CA GLY A 212 18.87 -0.10 -0.34
C GLY A 212 18.67 1.28 -0.98
N THR A 213 17.93 2.15 -0.30
CA THR A 213 17.67 3.53 -0.74
C THR A 213 18.98 4.26 -1.05
N ASN A 214 19.95 4.23 -0.14
CA ASN A 214 21.21 4.93 -0.34
C ASN A 214 22.10 4.27 -1.41
N HIS A 215 22.07 2.94 -1.52
CA HIS A 215 22.78 2.22 -2.57
C HIS A 215 22.35 2.65 -3.97
N TRP A 216 21.04 2.66 -4.25
CA TRP A 216 20.49 3.00 -5.56
C TRP A 216 20.59 4.49 -5.88
N ARG A 217 20.51 5.35 -4.86
CA ARG A 217 20.77 6.79 -5.00
C ARG A 217 22.22 7.07 -5.35
N GLU A 218 23.17 6.46 -4.65
CA GLU A 218 24.61 6.63 -4.92
C GLU A 218 24.99 6.15 -6.33
N LYS A 219 24.44 5.02 -6.79
CA LYS A 219 24.63 4.55 -8.16
C LYS A 219 24.22 5.56 -9.23
N ARG A 220 23.25 6.43 -8.91
CA ARG A 220 22.76 7.51 -9.78
C ARG A 220 23.41 8.87 -9.49
N GLY A 221 24.40 8.94 -8.58
CA GLY A 221 25.07 10.18 -8.19
C GLY A 221 24.24 11.10 -7.29
N LEU A 222 23.17 10.58 -6.69
CA LEU A 222 22.31 11.34 -5.77
C LEU A 222 22.86 11.31 -4.34
N LYS A 223 22.52 12.34 -3.55
CA LYS A 223 22.91 12.42 -2.14
C LYS A 223 22.16 11.37 -1.30
N LYS A 224 22.84 10.83 -0.29
CA LYS A 224 22.22 9.95 0.71
C LYS A 224 21.06 10.62 1.43
N LEU A 225 20.04 9.84 1.72
CA LEU A 225 18.96 10.19 2.64
C LEU A 225 19.25 9.62 4.02
N LYS A 226 18.53 10.17 5.00
CA LYS A 226 18.47 9.66 6.36
C LYS A 226 17.01 9.45 6.71
N PHE A 227 16.71 8.33 7.35
CA PHE A 227 15.42 8.14 8.01
C PHE A 227 15.54 8.72 9.42
N HIS A 228 14.49 9.40 9.87
CA HIS A 228 14.44 10.08 11.17
C HIS A 228 13.38 9.44 12.04
#